data_AF-A0A2E1U7R2-F1
#
_entry.id   AF-A0A2E1U7R2-F1
#
_cell.length_a   1.000
_cell.length_b   1.000
_cell.length_c   1.000
_cell.angle_alpha   90.00
_cell.angle_beta   90.00
_cell.angle_gamma   90.00
#
_symmetry.space_group_name_H-M   'P 1'
#
loop_
_entity.id
_entity.type
_entity.pdbx_description
1 polymer ?
#
loop_
_entity_poly.entity_id
_entity_poly.type
_entity_poly.pdbx_seq_one_letter_code
_entity_poly.pdbx_strand_id
1 'polypeptide(L)'
;MRFMKHAGVEHPRRFGHRHWLPMVVGTALLLAFVAPAADELLRGNAFAEEALAVAEDLDPRLSERLQSLHDSDPEGFAERIAASTQLRALVDMRREDRRAYDMKILELKTDAKVRSLAATVRQARDDGDDAAFAAGREELRMQLRIQAGMRLANRLLQIERMEDMVEKLRAQYDREVSEAEADVEVRLQNLLENTDKPAE
;
A
#
# COMPACT_ATOMS: atom_id res chain seq x y z
N MET A 1 5.49 51.67 50.90
CA MET A 1 6.16 51.34 49.60
C MET A 1 5.60 52.32 48.56
N ARG A 2 6.26 53.42 48.18
CA ARG A 2 7.49 53.65 47.37
C ARG A 2 7.31 53.41 45.86
N PHE A 3 7.56 54.50 45.11
CA PHE A 3 7.83 54.71 43.67
C PHE A 3 6.69 54.53 42.66
N MET A 4 6.25 55.51 41.85
CA MET A 4 6.85 56.51 40.93
C MET A 4 7.18 55.96 39.50
N LYS A 5 6.64 56.70 38.50
CA LYS A 5 7.16 57.03 37.15
C LYS A 5 6.65 56.27 35.90
N HIS A 6 6.04 57.09 35.03
CA HIS A 6 6.25 57.29 33.57
C HIS A 6 6.05 56.10 32.61
N ALA A 7 5.66 56.26 31.35
CA ALA A 7 5.11 57.33 30.52
C ALA A 7 4.96 56.73 29.11
N GLY A 8 3.99 57.24 28.33
CA GLY A 8 4.03 57.23 26.86
C GLY A 8 3.42 55.99 26.19
N VAL A 9 2.82 56.05 25.00
CA VAL A 9 2.73 57.11 23.99
C VAL A 9 1.48 56.83 23.13
N GLU A 10 0.65 57.88 22.97
CA GLU A 10 -0.08 58.35 21.78
C GLU A 10 -0.68 57.32 20.77
N HIS A 11 -2.02 57.27 20.66
CA HIS A 11 -2.88 58.01 19.70
C HIS A 11 -3.10 57.25 18.37
N PRO A 12 -4.13 57.63 17.57
CA PRO A 12 -5.55 57.61 17.90
C PRO A 12 -6.31 56.86 16.77
N ARG A 13 -7.63 56.64 16.92
CA ARG A 13 -8.62 57.00 15.88
C ARG A 13 -10.01 56.53 16.27
N ARG A 14 -10.88 57.53 16.37
CA ARG A 14 -12.33 57.42 16.21
C ARG A 14 -12.64 56.80 14.85
N PHE A 15 -13.60 55.88 14.79
CA PHE A 15 -14.98 56.13 14.32
C PHE A 15 -15.68 54.80 14.10
N GLY A 16 -16.92 54.69 14.57
CA GLY A 16 -17.73 53.51 14.36
C GLY A 16 -19.19 53.74 14.73
N HIS A 17 -19.87 54.63 14.01
CA HIS A 17 -21.32 54.56 13.90
C HIS A 17 -21.73 54.27 12.46
N ARG A 18 -22.40 53.12 12.35
CA ARG A 18 -23.54 52.82 11.49
C ARG A 18 -23.29 52.64 9.98
N HIS A 19 -23.53 51.39 9.59
CA HIS A 19 -24.50 50.96 8.58
C HIS A 19 -24.10 51.14 7.10
N TRP A 20 -23.66 50.05 6.45
CA TRP A 20 -24.51 49.17 5.62
C TRP A 20 -23.65 48.09 4.94
N LEU A 21 -24.01 46.83 5.18
CA LEU A 21 -23.80 45.69 4.30
C LEU A 21 -25.09 45.59 3.43
N PRO A 22 -25.03 45.09 2.18
CA PRO A 22 -24.82 43.64 2.03
C PRO A 22 -24.11 43.14 0.76
N MET A 23 -23.73 41.86 0.87
CA MET A 23 -23.70 40.84 -0.19
C MET A 23 -22.62 40.92 -1.27
N VAL A 24 -21.43 40.41 -0.94
CA VAL A 24 -20.70 39.45 -1.81
C VAL A 24 -20.02 38.40 -0.91
N VAL A 25 -20.78 37.44 -0.39
CA VAL A 25 -20.24 36.19 0.18
C VAL A 25 -21.13 35.08 -0.32
N GLY A 26 -20.86 34.61 -1.55
CA GLY A 26 -21.74 33.65 -2.22
C GLY A 26 -21.03 32.67 -3.16
N THR A 27 -19.70 32.58 -3.13
CA THR A 27 -18.96 31.64 -4.00
C THR A 27 -17.80 30.90 -3.32
N ALA A 28 -17.37 31.31 -2.11
CA ALA A 28 -16.26 30.63 -1.42
C ALA A 28 -16.68 29.46 -0.52
N LEU A 29 -17.98 29.28 -0.23
CA LEU A 29 -18.44 28.25 0.71
C LEU A 29 -18.95 26.95 0.05
N LEU A 30 -18.93 26.84 -1.28
CA LEU A 30 -19.31 25.62 -2.00
C LEU A 30 -18.13 24.70 -2.32
N LEU A 31 -16.89 25.18 -2.21
CA LEU A 31 -15.69 24.35 -2.44
C LEU A 31 -15.24 23.55 -1.20
N ALA A 32 -15.64 23.96 0.01
CA ALA A 32 -15.21 23.29 1.24
C ALA A 32 -16.09 22.08 1.63
N PHE A 33 -17.31 21.96 1.08
CA PHE A 33 -18.20 20.83 1.34
C PHE A 33 -18.23 19.78 0.22
N VAL A 34 -17.77 20.13 -0.98
CA VAL A 34 -17.62 19.20 -2.11
C VAL A 34 -16.26 18.49 -2.08
N ALA A 35 -15.26 19.07 -1.43
CA ALA A 35 -13.90 18.51 -1.36
C ALA A 35 -13.83 17.05 -0.83
N PRO A 36 -14.47 16.67 0.30
CA PRO A 36 -14.35 15.29 0.79
C PRO A 36 -15.11 14.28 -0.08
N ALA A 37 -16.27 14.64 -0.63
CA ALA A 37 -17.04 13.76 -1.52
C ALA A 37 -16.37 13.60 -2.89
N ALA A 38 -15.76 14.67 -3.42
CA ALA A 38 -14.95 14.60 -4.62
C ALA A 38 -13.66 13.79 -4.41
N ASP A 39 -13.01 13.92 -3.25
CA ASP A 39 -11.80 13.15 -2.92
C ASP A 39 -12.11 11.66 -2.69
N GLU A 40 -13.27 11.33 -2.13
CA GLU A 40 -13.75 9.95 -1.97
C GLU A 40 -14.18 9.32 -3.31
N LEU A 41 -14.84 10.09 -4.18
CA LEU A 41 -15.13 9.70 -5.58
C LEU A 41 -13.85 9.52 -6.41
N LEU A 42 -12.89 10.43 -6.28
CA LEU A 42 -11.60 10.36 -7.00
C LEU A 42 -10.76 9.18 -6.51
N ARG A 43 -10.75 8.89 -5.20
CA ARG A 43 -10.11 7.69 -4.63
C ARG A 43 -10.81 6.40 -5.05
N GLY A 44 -12.15 6.42 -5.10
CA GLY A 44 -12.95 5.30 -5.60
C GLY A 44 -12.64 5.01 -7.07
N ASN A 45 -12.53 6.06 -7.90
CA ASN A 45 -12.22 5.95 -9.31
C ASN A 45 -10.76 5.51 -9.56
N ALA A 46 -9.81 6.03 -8.79
CA ALA A 46 -8.40 5.60 -8.87
C ALA A 46 -8.23 4.13 -8.46
N PHE A 47 -8.92 3.67 -7.41
CA PHE A 47 -8.90 2.26 -7.04
C PHE A 47 -9.58 1.38 -8.10
N ALA A 48 -10.66 1.86 -8.73
CA ALA A 48 -11.34 1.16 -9.83
C ALA A 48 -10.40 0.92 -11.02
N GLU A 49 -9.68 1.95 -11.46
CA GLU A 49 -8.70 1.84 -12.54
C GLU A 49 -7.59 0.85 -12.20
N GLU A 50 -7.06 0.89 -10.98
CA GLU A 50 -6.04 -0.04 -10.55
C GLU A 50 -6.55 -1.48 -10.44
N ALA A 51 -7.78 -1.67 -9.96
CA ALA A 51 -8.41 -2.99 -9.90
C ALA A 51 -8.66 -3.57 -11.30
N LEU A 52 -9.05 -2.73 -12.27
CA LEU A 52 -9.20 -3.13 -13.68
C LEU A 52 -7.86 -3.53 -14.30
N ALA A 53 -6.79 -2.77 -14.02
CA ALA A 53 -5.46 -3.11 -14.50
C ALA A 53 -4.92 -4.40 -13.86
N VAL A 54 -5.21 -4.65 -12.58
CA VAL A 54 -4.91 -5.95 -11.94
C VAL A 54 -5.74 -7.08 -12.57
N ALA A 55 -7.00 -6.83 -12.88
CA ALA A 55 -7.85 -7.81 -13.55
C ALA A 55 -7.34 -8.16 -14.95
N GLU A 56 -6.85 -7.17 -15.70
CA GLU A 56 -6.23 -7.37 -17.01
C GLU A 56 -4.94 -8.19 -16.90
N ASP A 57 -4.11 -7.85 -15.91
CA ASP A 57 -2.91 -8.59 -15.58
C ASP A 57 -3.22 -10.03 -15.18
N LEU A 58 -4.40 -10.36 -14.65
CA LEU A 58 -4.82 -11.74 -14.32
C LEU A 58 -5.39 -12.49 -15.53
N ASP A 59 -6.39 -11.90 -16.17
CA ASP A 59 -7.13 -12.44 -17.32
C ASP A 59 -7.81 -11.27 -18.06
N PRO A 60 -7.43 -10.96 -19.30
CA PRO A 60 -8.05 -9.88 -20.07
C PRO A 60 -9.58 -9.97 -20.13
N ARG A 61 -10.15 -11.19 -20.18
CA ARG A 61 -11.61 -11.39 -20.19
C ARG A 61 -12.26 -11.06 -18.85
N LEU A 62 -11.53 -11.15 -17.75
CA LEU A 62 -11.99 -10.67 -16.45
C LEU A 62 -12.06 -9.15 -16.46
N SER A 63 -11.01 -8.48 -16.96
CA SER A 63 -11.00 -7.03 -17.12
C SER A 63 -12.17 -6.53 -17.97
N GLU A 64 -12.38 -7.12 -19.15
CA GLU A 64 -13.51 -6.78 -20.03
C GLU A 64 -14.87 -6.90 -19.33
N ARG A 65 -15.07 -7.98 -18.55
CA ARG A 65 -16.31 -8.19 -17.78
C ARG A 65 -16.48 -7.16 -16.67
N LEU A 66 -15.40 -6.81 -15.99
CA LEU A 66 -15.42 -5.79 -14.94
C LEU A 66 -15.61 -4.39 -15.52
N GLN A 67 -15.02 -4.08 -16.67
CA GLN A 67 -15.22 -2.84 -17.40
C GLN A 67 -16.67 -2.71 -17.87
N SER A 68 -17.23 -3.77 -18.47
CA SER A 68 -18.63 -3.78 -18.88
C SER A 68 -19.56 -3.59 -17.68
N LEU A 69 -19.23 -4.15 -16.52
CA LEU A 69 -19.99 -3.91 -15.28
C LEU A 69 -19.84 -2.47 -14.82
N HIS A 70 -18.63 -1.92 -14.80
CA HIS A 70 -18.37 -0.52 -14.45
C HIS A 70 -19.19 0.44 -15.32
N ASP A 71 -19.28 0.18 -16.62
CA ASP A 71 -19.98 1.05 -17.57
C ASP A 71 -21.51 0.93 -17.47
N SER A 72 -22.03 -0.24 -17.08
CA SER A 72 -23.49 -0.51 -17.02
C SER A 72 -24.11 -0.36 -15.63
N ASP A 73 -23.33 -0.62 -14.58
CA ASP A 73 -23.72 -0.56 -13.17
C ASP A 73 -22.50 -0.16 -12.29
N PRO A 74 -22.16 1.14 -12.23
CA PRO A 74 -21.02 1.62 -11.46
C PRO A 74 -21.10 1.31 -9.96
N GLU A 75 -22.32 1.33 -9.38
CA GLU A 75 -22.53 1.04 -7.96
C GLU A 75 -22.28 -0.44 -7.66
N GLY A 76 -22.83 -1.35 -8.47
CA GLY A 76 -22.58 -2.78 -8.34
C GLY A 76 -21.14 -3.17 -8.63
N PHE A 77 -20.45 -2.45 -9.53
CA PHE A 77 -19.01 -2.57 -9.70
C PHE A 77 -18.26 -2.18 -8.41
N ALA A 78 -18.54 -1.00 -7.86
CA ALA A 78 -17.88 -0.50 -6.66
C ALA A 78 -18.08 -1.45 -5.47
N GLU A 79 -19.29 -1.98 -5.28
CA GLU A 79 -19.58 -2.97 -4.25
C GLU A 79 -18.76 -4.26 -4.42
N ARG A 80 -18.72 -4.81 -5.64
CA ARG A 80 -17.94 -6.04 -5.93
C ARG A 80 -16.45 -5.85 -5.71
N ILE A 81 -15.91 -4.72 -6.16
CA ILE A 81 -14.49 -4.39 -6.01
C ILE A 81 -14.15 -4.14 -4.54
N ALA A 82 -15.01 -3.43 -3.80
CA ALA A 82 -14.84 -3.22 -2.37
C ALA A 82 -14.87 -4.53 -1.58
N ALA A 83 -15.76 -5.47 -1.95
CA ALA A 83 -15.88 -6.78 -1.32
C ALA A 83 -14.74 -7.75 -1.68
N SER A 84 -14.02 -7.51 -2.78
CA SER A 84 -12.93 -8.37 -3.23
C SER A 84 -11.64 -8.12 -2.44
N THR A 85 -11.44 -8.90 -1.38
CA THR A 85 -10.18 -8.89 -0.60
C THR A 85 -8.97 -9.26 -1.45
N GLN A 86 -9.14 -10.15 -2.43
CA GLN A 86 -8.06 -10.60 -3.29
C GLN A 86 -7.60 -9.51 -4.27
N LEU A 87 -8.52 -8.81 -4.94
CA LEU A 87 -8.14 -7.72 -5.85
C LEU A 87 -7.48 -6.58 -5.06
N ARG A 88 -8.01 -6.25 -3.88
CA ARG A 88 -7.40 -5.24 -3.01
C ARG A 88 -5.96 -5.61 -2.64
N ALA A 89 -5.73 -6.83 -2.17
CA ALA A 89 -4.39 -7.30 -1.83
C ALA A 89 -3.41 -7.24 -3.01
N LEU A 90 -3.88 -7.51 -4.23
CA LEU A 90 -3.06 -7.43 -5.43
C LEU A 90 -2.77 -5.97 -5.84
N VAL A 91 -3.75 -5.07 -5.69
CA VAL A 91 -3.55 -3.62 -5.90
C VAL A 91 -2.53 -3.09 -4.90
N ASP A 92 -2.69 -3.40 -3.62
CA ASP A 92 -1.75 -2.96 -2.57
C ASP A 92 -0.34 -3.51 -2.83
N MET A 93 -0.23 -4.80 -3.16
CA MET A 93 1.05 -5.41 -3.52
C MET A 93 1.69 -4.75 -4.75
N ARG A 94 0.89 -4.38 -5.76
CA ARG A 94 1.38 -3.67 -6.95
C ARG A 94 1.99 -2.31 -6.60
N ARG A 95 1.42 -1.61 -5.62
CA ARG A 95 1.89 -0.30 -5.15
C ARG A 95 3.14 -0.42 -4.28
N GLU A 96 3.20 -1.42 -3.41
CA GLU A 96 4.25 -1.56 -2.39
C GLU A 96 5.48 -2.32 -2.90
N ASP A 97 5.28 -3.39 -3.68
CA ASP A 97 6.34 -4.31 -4.10
C ASP A 97 6.00 -4.93 -5.46
N ARG A 98 6.44 -4.24 -6.52
CA ARG A 98 6.19 -4.66 -7.91
C ARG A 98 6.72 -6.07 -8.21
N ARG A 99 7.85 -6.46 -7.61
CA ARG A 99 8.45 -7.79 -7.85
C ARG A 99 7.61 -8.90 -7.22
N ALA A 100 7.11 -8.69 -6.00
CA ALA A 100 6.17 -9.63 -5.38
C ALA A 100 4.86 -9.73 -6.18
N TYR A 101 4.35 -8.59 -6.66
CA TYR A 101 3.15 -8.54 -7.48
C TYR A 101 3.29 -9.37 -8.76
N ASP A 102 4.33 -9.14 -9.57
CA ASP A 102 4.51 -9.83 -10.84
C ASP A 102 4.63 -11.36 -10.64
N MET A 103 5.35 -11.79 -9.60
CA MET A 103 5.44 -13.20 -9.23
C MET A 103 4.08 -13.78 -8.81
N LYS A 104 3.28 -13.02 -8.05
CA LYS A 104 1.95 -13.48 -7.62
C LYS A 104 0.97 -13.60 -8.78
N ILE A 105 0.99 -12.66 -9.72
CA ILE A 105 0.19 -12.74 -10.96
C ILE A 105 0.54 -13.99 -11.76
N LEU A 106 1.83 -14.26 -11.95
CA LEU A 106 2.28 -15.44 -12.67
C LEU A 106 1.82 -16.74 -11.96
N GLU A 107 1.87 -16.77 -10.62
CA GLU A 107 1.44 -17.91 -9.82
C GLU A 107 -0.06 -18.18 -10.03
N LEU A 108 -0.88 -17.13 -9.90
CA LEU A 108 -2.34 -17.23 -10.06
C LEU A 108 -2.74 -17.68 -11.48
N LYS A 109 -2.05 -17.18 -12.51
CA LYS A 109 -2.24 -17.61 -13.90
C LYS A 109 -1.89 -19.08 -14.10
N THR A 110 -0.76 -19.51 -13.56
CA THR A 110 -0.30 -20.89 -13.65
C THR A 110 -1.28 -21.83 -12.95
N ASP A 111 -1.76 -21.46 -11.77
CA ASP A 111 -2.76 -22.20 -11.02
C ASP A 111 -4.09 -22.34 -11.78
N ALA A 112 -4.56 -21.26 -12.39
CA ALA A 112 -5.76 -21.29 -13.22
C ALA A 112 -5.57 -22.23 -14.43
N LYS A 113 -4.41 -22.18 -15.08
CA LYS A 113 -4.08 -23.05 -16.22
C LYS A 113 -4.03 -24.52 -15.80
N VAL A 114 -3.41 -24.84 -14.67
CA VAL A 114 -3.36 -26.21 -14.11
C VAL A 114 -4.77 -26.73 -13.83
N ARG A 115 -5.64 -25.93 -13.20
CA ARG A 115 -7.04 -26.33 -12.94
C ARG A 115 -7.82 -26.59 -14.22
N SER A 116 -7.68 -25.70 -15.21
CA SER A 116 -8.34 -25.84 -16.51
C SER A 116 -7.87 -27.10 -17.24
N LEU A 117 -6.56 -27.33 -17.34
CA LEU A 117 -6.01 -28.54 -17.96
C LEU A 117 -6.43 -29.81 -17.23
N ALA A 118 -6.42 -29.80 -15.89
CA ALA A 118 -6.88 -30.95 -15.12
C ALA A 118 -8.36 -31.29 -15.40
N ALA A 119 -9.21 -30.28 -15.59
CA ALA A 119 -10.60 -30.49 -16.00
C ALA A 119 -10.68 -31.09 -17.41
N THR A 120 -9.95 -30.55 -18.39
CA THR A 120 -9.90 -31.08 -19.76
C THR A 120 -9.40 -32.52 -19.81
N VAL A 121 -8.36 -32.86 -19.04
CA VAL A 121 -7.81 -34.22 -18.97
C VAL A 121 -8.82 -35.20 -18.37
N ARG A 122 -9.55 -34.79 -17.33
CA ARG A 122 -10.63 -35.63 -16.77
C ARG A 122 -11.74 -35.85 -17.78
N GLN A 123 -12.17 -34.80 -18.48
CA GLN A 123 -13.19 -34.91 -19.51
C GLN A 123 -12.77 -35.86 -20.64
N ALA A 124 -11.55 -35.74 -21.16
CA ALA A 124 -11.03 -36.64 -22.20
C ALA A 124 -11.02 -38.12 -21.76
N ARG A 125 -10.74 -38.37 -20.47
CA ARG A 125 -10.81 -39.71 -19.89
C ARG A 125 -12.25 -40.22 -19.84
N ASP A 126 -13.18 -39.38 -19.41
CA ASP A 126 -14.60 -39.74 -19.29
C ASP A 126 -15.23 -39.98 -20.68
N ASP A 127 -14.77 -39.26 -21.70
CA ASP A 127 -15.18 -39.41 -23.10
C ASP A 127 -14.54 -40.63 -23.80
N GLY A 128 -13.56 -41.28 -23.16
CA GLY A 128 -12.82 -42.41 -23.75
C GLY A 128 -11.86 -42.01 -24.88
N ASP A 129 -11.48 -40.73 -24.96
CA ASP A 129 -10.49 -40.24 -25.93
C ASP A 129 -9.07 -40.44 -25.38
N ASP A 130 -8.53 -41.64 -25.58
CA ASP A 130 -7.20 -42.04 -25.10
C ASP A 130 -6.07 -41.13 -25.62
N ALA A 131 -6.21 -40.61 -26.85
CA ALA A 131 -5.21 -39.73 -27.45
C ALA A 131 -5.20 -38.35 -26.78
N ALA A 132 -6.37 -37.74 -26.62
CA ALA A 132 -6.51 -36.47 -25.91
C ALA A 132 -6.14 -36.61 -24.42
N PHE A 133 -6.49 -37.73 -23.79
CA PHE A 133 -6.11 -38.02 -22.41
C PHE A 133 -4.59 -38.10 -22.24
N ALA A 134 -3.90 -38.87 -23.09
CA ALA A 134 -2.45 -39.00 -23.03
C ALA A 134 -1.73 -37.67 -23.26
N ALA A 135 -2.12 -36.92 -24.30
CA ALA A 135 -1.53 -35.62 -24.61
C ALA A 135 -1.78 -34.60 -23.48
N GLY A 136 -3.02 -34.51 -23.00
CA GLY A 136 -3.38 -33.59 -21.92
C GLY A 136 -2.68 -33.93 -20.60
N ARG A 137 -2.45 -35.22 -20.31
CA ARG A 137 -1.70 -35.65 -19.12
C ARG A 137 -0.24 -35.18 -19.15
N GLU A 138 0.43 -35.27 -20.30
CA GLU A 138 1.81 -34.79 -20.43
C GLU A 138 1.88 -33.26 -20.35
N GLU A 139 0.95 -32.54 -20.97
CA GLU A 139 0.85 -31.08 -20.82
C GLU A 139 0.62 -30.67 -19.37
N LEU A 140 -0.32 -31.32 -18.67
CA LEU A 140 -0.56 -31.08 -17.25
C LEU A 140 0.70 -31.36 -16.40
N ARG A 141 1.45 -32.42 -16.71
CA ARG A 141 2.72 -32.73 -16.05
C ARG A 141 3.76 -31.62 -16.26
N MET A 142 3.87 -31.06 -17.46
CA MET A 142 4.77 -29.94 -17.73
C MET A 142 4.36 -28.69 -16.94
N GLN A 143 3.07 -28.34 -16.91
CA GLN A 143 2.59 -27.19 -16.14
C GLN A 143 2.81 -27.36 -14.63
N LEU A 144 2.63 -28.57 -14.09
CA LEU A 144 2.93 -28.85 -12.68
C LEU A 144 4.42 -28.70 -12.35
N ARG A 145 5.33 -29.02 -13.29
CA ARG A 145 6.78 -28.76 -13.12
C ARG A 145 7.07 -27.27 -13.09
N ILE A 146 6.44 -26.49 -13.98
CA ILE A 146 6.56 -25.02 -13.99
C ILE A 146 6.08 -24.45 -12.66
N GLN A 147 4.90 -24.86 -12.20
CA GLN A 147 4.34 -24.43 -10.91
C GLN A 147 5.27 -24.77 -9.73
N ALA A 148 5.87 -25.97 -9.71
CA ALA A 148 6.84 -26.36 -8.69
C ALA A 148 8.09 -25.47 -8.73
N GLY A 149 8.65 -25.22 -9.92
CA GLY A 149 9.80 -24.33 -10.11
C GLY A 149 9.52 -22.91 -9.62
N MET A 150 8.33 -22.36 -9.92
CA MET A 150 7.91 -21.05 -9.43
C MET A 150 7.81 -20.99 -7.91
N ARG A 151 7.25 -22.01 -7.26
CA ARG A 151 7.21 -22.08 -5.79
C ARG A 151 8.61 -22.08 -5.18
N LEU A 152 9.56 -22.76 -5.81
CA LEU A 152 10.96 -22.75 -5.37
C LEU A 152 11.61 -21.38 -5.56
N ALA A 153 11.37 -20.72 -6.71
CA ALA A 153 11.87 -19.36 -6.96
C ALA A 153 11.29 -18.35 -5.96
N ASN A 154 10.00 -18.44 -5.62
CA ASN A 154 9.38 -17.60 -4.59
C ASN A 154 10.01 -17.82 -3.20
N ARG A 155 10.31 -19.07 -2.84
CA ARG A 155 11.00 -19.37 -1.58
C ARG A 155 12.41 -18.79 -1.56
N LEU A 156 13.15 -18.87 -2.67
CA LEU A 156 14.48 -18.26 -2.77
C LEU A 156 14.41 -16.73 -2.57
N LEU A 157 13.45 -16.07 -3.21
CA LEU A 157 13.24 -14.63 -3.02
C LEU A 157 12.91 -14.27 -1.56
N GLN A 158 12.14 -15.10 -0.85
CA GLN A 158 11.87 -14.89 0.57
C GLN A 158 13.14 -15.05 1.42
N ILE A 159 13.99 -16.02 1.09
CA ILE A 159 15.28 -16.21 1.76
C ILE A 159 16.15 -14.96 1.56
N GLU A 160 16.30 -14.47 0.32
CA GLU A 160 17.05 -13.24 0.02
C GLU A 160 16.56 -12.05 0.86
N ARG A 161 15.24 -11.86 0.97
CA ARG A 161 14.66 -10.77 1.79
C ARG A 161 14.93 -10.93 3.29
N MET A 162 14.91 -12.16 3.79
CA MET A 162 15.22 -12.44 5.19
C MET A 162 16.70 -12.17 5.47
N GLU A 163 17.59 -12.51 4.54
CA GLU A 163 19.03 -12.22 4.63
C GLU A 163 19.29 -10.70 4.67
N ASP A 164 18.68 -9.93 3.77
CA ASP A 164 18.76 -8.46 3.76
C ASP A 164 18.27 -7.84 5.08
N MET A 165 17.19 -8.39 5.65
CA MET A 165 16.64 -7.92 6.92
C MET A 165 17.58 -8.22 8.10
N VAL A 166 18.19 -9.41 8.11
CA VAL A 166 19.20 -9.77 9.12
C VAL A 166 20.41 -8.84 9.03
N GLU A 167 20.87 -8.51 7.83
CA GLU A 167 21.97 -7.56 7.64
C GLU A 167 21.63 -6.17 8.18
N LYS A 168 20.43 -5.65 7.86
CA LYS A 168 19.96 -4.36 8.39
C LYS A 168 19.86 -4.33 9.91
N LEU A 169 19.35 -5.41 10.51
CA LEU A 169 19.23 -5.52 11.97
C LEU A 169 20.61 -5.57 12.64
N ARG A 170 21.59 -6.27 12.05
CA ARG A 170 22.98 -6.27 12.53
C ARG A 170 23.59 -4.87 12.47
N ALA A 171 23.43 -4.18 11.34
CA ALA A 171 23.92 -2.81 11.20
C ALA A 171 23.25 -1.82 12.18
N GLN A 172 21.98 -2.06 12.53
CA GLN A 172 21.29 -1.28 13.57
C GLN A 172 21.86 -1.58 14.96
N TYR A 173 22.04 -2.87 15.29
CA TYR A 173 22.63 -3.28 16.56
C TYR A 173 24.02 -2.68 16.76
N ASP A 174 24.88 -2.71 15.75
CA ASP A 174 26.24 -2.14 15.84
C ASP A 174 26.21 -0.62 16.09
N ARG A 175 25.24 0.10 15.50
CA ARG A 175 25.02 1.52 15.79
C ARG A 175 24.56 1.74 17.23
N GLU A 176 23.58 0.97 17.69
CA GLU A 176 23.05 1.07 19.06
C GLU A 176 24.14 0.77 20.10
N VAL A 177 25.02 -0.20 19.83
CA VAL A 177 26.19 -0.49 20.69
C VAL A 177 27.14 0.71 20.72
N SER A 178 27.48 1.27 19.56
CA SER A 178 28.37 2.44 19.50
C SER A 178 27.79 3.67 20.21
N GLU A 179 26.47 3.89 20.09
CA GLU A 179 25.77 4.96 20.81
C GLU A 179 25.78 4.72 22.32
N ALA A 180 25.52 3.48 22.76
CA ALA A 180 25.54 3.11 24.17
C ALA A 180 26.95 3.28 24.78
N GLU A 181 28.01 2.90 24.06
CA GLU A 181 29.39 3.09 24.50
C GLU A 181 29.74 4.58 24.65
N ALA A 182 29.31 5.43 23.71
CA ALA A 182 29.50 6.87 23.79
C ALA A 182 28.75 7.48 25.00
N ASP A 183 27.51 7.05 25.23
CA ASP A 183 26.70 7.47 26.38
C ASP A 183 27.35 7.06 27.72
N VAL A 184 27.92 5.85 27.79
CA VAL A 184 28.67 5.39 28.96
C VAL A 184 29.88 6.29 29.23
N GLU A 185 30.66 6.64 28.21
CA GLU A 185 31.84 7.49 28.36
C GLU A 185 31.46 8.91 28.83
N VAL A 186 30.43 9.51 28.22
CA VAL A 186 29.89 10.81 28.66
C VAL A 186 29.44 10.75 30.12
N ARG A 187 28.77 9.66 30.52
CA ARG A 187 28.30 9.49 31.91
C ARG A 187 29.46 9.28 32.87
N LEU A 188 30.49 8.54 32.48
CA LEU A 188 31.70 8.34 33.26
C LEU A 188 32.42 9.68 33.51
N GLN A 189 32.64 10.47 32.47
CA GLN A 189 33.28 11.78 32.57
C GLN A 189 32.51 12.72 33.51
N ASN A 190 31.18 12.80 33.36
CA ASN A 190 30.34 13.61 34.24
C ASN A 190 30.41 13.19 35.72
N LEU A 191 30.57 11.89 36.00
CA LEU A 191 30.73 11.41 37.37
C LEU A 191 32.09 11.79 37.96
N LEU A 192 33.16 11.66 37.17
CA LEU A 192 34.52 11.99 37.59
C LEU A 192 34.71 13.49 37.82
N GLU A 193 34.19 14.35 36.93
CA GLU A 193 34.29 15.82 37.07
C GLU A 193 33.50 16.35 38.28
N ASN A 194 32.41 15.69 38.68
CA ASN A 194 31.64 16.06 39.87
C ASN A 194 32.30 15.61 41.18
N THR A 195 33.14 14.57 41.16
CA THR A 195 33.94 14.14 42.33
C THR A 195 35.17 15.02 42.60
N ASP A 196 35.67 15.73 41.59
CA ASP A 196 36.87 16.59 41.71
C ASP A 196 36.56 18.03 42.16
N LYS A 197 35.30 18.42 42.33
CA LYS A 197 34.94 19.71 42.95
C LYS A 197 35.04 19.61 44.47
N PRO A 198 35.93 20.40 45.14
CA PRO A 198 35.96 20.42 46.59
C PRO A 198 34.63 20.96 47.13
N ALA A 199 34.11 20.34 48.18
CA ALA A 199 32.95 20.83 48.91
C ALA A 199 33.26 22.22 49.47
N GLU A 200 32.57 23.26 48.97
CA GLU A 200 32.56 24.60 49.54
C GLU A 200 31.86 24.64 50.91
#